data_AF-A0A6M0CHD9-F1
#
_entry.id   AF-A0A6M0CHD9-F1
#
_cell.length_a   1.000
_cell.length_b   1.000
_cell.length_c   1.000
_cell.angle_alpha   90.00
_cell.angle_beta   90.00
_cell.angle_gamma   90.00
#
_symmetry.space_group_name_H-M   'P 1'
#
loop_
_entity.id
_entity.type
_entity.pdbx_description
1 polymer ?
#
loop_
_entity_poly.entity_id
_entity_poly.type
_entity_poly.pdbx_seq_one_letter_code
_entity_poly.pdbx_strand_id
1 'polypeptide(L)'
;SQQSDMQDTIREYLDKRGVQALVRVVTATDFFDGAKLLVETYGIGPLTPNTVVLGDSQEASRRDRYCQLISHIHKAKKNVVIFQEDSDRGFGQHRRIDVWWGGLQNNGGLMLLLAYLLRTDMDWRNAEIYLKLVVPEQAAIQPTQANVDRVIRDLRISAKSQILVSNGRPFYDILHESSQNADLIFLGIRTPGENFTKYYEDLQSKTSNLPSTVFVLAAPGFSYGEVLSDR
;
A
#
# COMPACT_ATOMS: atom_id res chain seq x y z
N SER A 1 -16.63 23.74 -20.59
CA SER A 1 -16.30 24.50 -19.36
C SER A 1 -14.92 24.04 -18.92
N GLN A 2 -14.12 24.86 -18.24
CA GLN A 2 -12.73 24.50 -17.89
C GLN A 2 -12.59 23.13 -17.19
N GLN A 3 -13.59 22.75 -16.38
CA GLN A 3 -13.64 21.41 -15.77
C GLN A 3 -13.87 20.28 -16.77
N SER A 4 -14.74 20.47 -17.77
CA SER A 4 -14.99 19.47 -18.82
C SER A 4 -13.74 19.23 -19.65
N ASP A 5 -13.08 20.31 -20.06
CA ASP A 5 -11.90 20.24 -20.93
C ASP A 5 -10.74 19.51 -20.21
N MET A 6 -10.59 19.76 -18.90
CA MET A 6 -9.64 19.02 -18.05
C MET A 6 -10.01 17.55 -17.91
N GLN A 7 -11.30 17.23 -17.73
CA GLN A 7 -11.76 15.84 -17.64
C GLN A 7 -11.47 15.06 -18.93
N ASP A 8 -11.71 15.69 -20.08
CA ASP A 8 -11.48 15.07 -21.38
C ASP A 8 -9.98 14.85 -21.61
N THR A 9 -9.14 15.82 -21.26
CA THR A 9 -7.67 15.70 -21.33
C THR A 9 -7.14 14.53 -20.49
N ILE A 10 -7.61 14.40 -19.24
CA ILE A 10 -7.21 13.29 -18.35
C ILE A 10 -7.73 11.95 -18.89
N ARG A 11 -8.96 11.92 -19.41
CA ARG A 11 -9.54 10.69 -19.99
C ARG A 11 -8.72 10.20 -21.17
N GLU A 12 -8.39 11.08 -22.11
CA GLU A 12 -7.54 10.74 -23.26
C GLU A 12 -6.15 10.25 -22.84
N TYR A 13 -5.57 10.84 -21.78
CA TYR A 13 -4.29 10.42 -21.25
C TYR A 13 -4.31 8.98 -20.69
N LEU A 14 -5.39 8.61 -20.02
CA LEU A 14 -5.61 7.28 -19.45
C LEU A 14 -5.94 6.25 -20.52
N ASP A 15 -6.79 6.60 -21.48
CA ASP A 15 -7.17 5.74 -22.61
C ASP A 15 -5.95 5.34 -23.45
N LYS A 16 -5.03 6.30 -23.70
CA LYS A 16 -3.75 6.03 -24.40
C LYS A 16 -2.84 5.04 -23.66
N ARG A 17 -3.06 4.82 -22.37
CA ARG A 17 -2.33 3.84 -21.53
C ARG A 17 -3.12 2.56 -21.28
N GLY A 18 -4.28 2.40 -21.94
CA GLY A 18 -5.15 1.24 -21.74
C GLY A 18 -5.83 1.22 -20.37
N VAL A 19 -5.88 2.36 -19.67
CA VAL A 19 -6.50 2.45 -18.34
C VAL A 19 -7.95 2.89 -18.50
N GLN A 20 -8.88 1.93 -18.36
CA GLN A 20 -10.31 2.23 -18.34
C GLN A 20 -10.71 2.88 -17.02
N ALA A 21 -10.97 4.19 -17.03
CA ALA A 21 -11.33 4.93 -15.83
C ALA A 21 -12.47 5.92 -16.07
N LEU A 22 -13.26 6.14 -15.03
CA LEU A 22 -14.18 7.27 -14.96
C LEU A 22 -13.45 8.47 -14.37
N VAL A 23 -13.37 9.56 -15.13
CA VAL A 23 -12.68 10.78 -14.69
C VAL A 23 -13.67 11.76 -14.07
N ARG A 24 -13.35 12.24 -12.85
CA ARG A 24 -14.03 13.36 -12.20
C ARG A 24 -13.04 14.42 -11.76
N VAL A 25 -13.42 15.67 -11.99
CA VAL A 25 -12.67 16.86 -11.58
C VAL A 25 -13.62 17.72 -10.75
N VAL A 26 -13.14 18.16 -9.59
CA VAL A 26 -13.85 19.10 -8.70
C VAL A 26 -13.01 20.36 -8.55
N THR A 27 -13.68 21.49 -8.34
CA THR A 27 -13.02 22.74 -7.97
C THR A 27 -13.17 22.93 -6.46
N ALA A 28 -12.07 23.22 -5.79
CA ALA A 28 -12.03 23.51 -4.37
C ALA A 28 -11.01 24.62 -4.08
N THR A 29 -11.04 25.15 -2.87
CA THR A 29 -10.08 26.16 -2.37
C THR A 29 -8.66 25.63 -2.34
N ASP A 30 -8.48 24.34 -2.06
CA ASP A 30 -7.21 23.65 -2.16
C ASP A 30 -7.37 22.14 -2.41
N PHE A 31 -6.24 21.48 -2.68
CA PHE A 31 -6.16 20.05 -2.96
C PHE A 31 -6.79 19.17 -1.87
N PHE A 32 -6.51 19.45 -0.59
CA PHE A 32 -6.95 18.57 0.50
C PHE A 32 -8.45 18.61 0.67
N ASP A 33 -9.06 19.79 0.52
CA ASP A 33 -10.51 19.93 0.62
C ASP A 33 -11.21 19.31 -0.59
N GLY A 34 -10.66 19.48 -1.79
CA GLY A 34 -11.15 18.80 -3.00
C GLY A 34 -11.03 17.28 -2.92
N ALA A 35 -9.93 16.76 -2.37
CA ALA A 35 -9.72 15.33 -2.17
C ALA A 35 -10.75 14.74 -1.18
N LYS A 36 -11.01 15.41 -0.05
CA LYS A 36 -12.06 14.99 0.90
C LYS A 36 -13.44 14.94 0.23
N LEU A 37 -13.77 15.99 -0.54
CA LEU A 37 -15.03 16.04 -1.27
C LEU A 37 -15.19 14.85 -2.23
N LEU A 38 -14.14 14.50 -2.97
CA LEU A 38 -14.16 13.33 -3.86
C LEU A 38 -14.31 12.02 -3.07
N VAL A 39 -13.63 11.88 -1.93
CA VAL A 39 -13.72 10.69 -1.08
C VAL A 39 -15.15 10.45 -0.59
N GLU A 40 -15.87 11.51 -0.21
CA GLU A 40 -17.23 11.44 0.32
C GLU A 40 -18.31 11.30 -0.76
N THR A 41 -18.14 11.98 -1.89
CA THR A 41 -19.22 12.13 -2.89
C THR A 41 -19.07 11.23 -4.11
N TYR A 42 -17.89 10.67 -4.35
CA TYR A 42 -17.64 9.91 -5.57
C TYR A 42 -18.16 8.48 -5.48
N GLY A 43 -19.00 8.14 -6.46
CA GLY A 43 -19.62 6.83 -6.66
C GLY A 43 -20.78 6.94 -7.65
N ILE A 44 -21.23 5.81 -8.17
CA ILE A 44 -22.42 5.71 -9.04
C ILE A 44 -23.30 4.59 -8.50
N GLY A 45 -24.39 4.98 -7.83
CA GLY A 45 -25.28 4.01 -7.17
C GLY A 45 -24.51 3.17 -6.14
N PRO A 46 -24.54 1.83 -6.21
CA PRO A 46 -23.79 0.98 -5.28
C PRO A 46 -22.27 0.96 -5.56
N LEU A 47 -21.82 1.42 -6.73
CA LEU A 47 -20.41 1.43 -7.09
C LEU A 47 -19.72 2.62 -6.43
N THR A 48 -19.04 2.37 -5.32
CA THR A 48 -18.24 3.37 -4.60
C THR A 48 -16.79 2.93 -4.53
N PRO A 49 -15.81 3.85 -4.61
CA PRO A 49 -14.40 3.50 -4.44
C PRO A 49 -14.17 2.95 -3.03
N ASN A 50 -13.51 1.80 -2.95
CA ASN A 50 -13.13 1.17 -1.68
C ASN A 50 -11.66 1.47 -1.30
N THR A 51 -10.87 1.99 -2.23
CA THR A 51 -9.42 2.21 -2.08
C THR A 51 -9.04 3.55 -2.68
N VAL A 52 -8.28 4.34 -1.93
CA VAL A 52 -7.70 5.60 -2.40
C VAL A 52 -6.20 5.43 -2.52
N VAL A 53 -5.68 5.68 -3.72
CA VAL A 53 -4.24 5.65 -4.02
C VAL A 53 -3.72 7.09 -4.03
N LEU A 54 -2.64 7.33 -3.30
CA LEU A 54 -1.97 8.64 -3.17
C LEU A 54 -0.48 8.50 -3.48
N GLY A 55 0.13 9.57 -3.99
CA GLY A 55 1.59 9.69 -3.99
C GLY A 55 2.09 10.20 -2.64
N ASP A 56 3.27 9.77 -2.22
CA ASP A 56 3.88 10.23 -0.98
C ASP A 56 4.20 11.74 -1.03
N SER A 57 3.74 12.49 -0.04
CA SER A 57 3.97 13.93 0.06
C SER A 57 5.33 14.21 0.70
N GLN A 58 6.30 14.69 -0.08
CA GLN A 58 7.62 15.07 0.43
C GLN A 58 7.67 16.47 1.06
N GLU A 59 6.63 17.29 0.87
CA GLU A 59 6.58 18.64 1.42
C GLU A 59 6.24 18.65 2.92
N ALA A 60 7.22 18.96 3.76
CA ALA A 60 7.05 19.00 5.22
C ALA A 60 5.93 19.96 5.66
N SER A 61 5.77 21.11 5.00
CA SER A 61 4.72 22.10 5.30
C SER A 61 3.29 21.59 5.09
N ARG A 62 3.12 20.55 4.26
CA ARG A 62 1.81 19.95 3.95
C ARG A 62 1.53 18.67 4.73
N ARG A 63 2.53 18.16 5.46
CA ARG A 63 2.48 16.82 6.09
C ARG A 63 1.32 16.66 7.06
N ASP A 64 1.01 17.69 7.86
CA ASP A 64 -0.13 17.66 8.77
C ASP A 64 -1.46 17.52 8.03
N ARG A 65 -1.67 18.31 6.98
CA ARG A 65 -2.89 18.22 6.15
C ARG A 65 -2.99 16.89 5.42
N TYR A 66 -1.85 16.36 4.96
CA TYR A 66 -1.77 15.03 4.34
C TYR A 66 -2.15 13.92 5.32
N CYS A 67 -1.63 13.96 6.55
CA CYS A 67 -1.99 13.04 7.62
C CYS A 67 -3.47 13.14 8.01
N GLN A 68 -4.04 14.34 8.02
CA GLN A 68 -5.48 14.55 8.21
C GLN A 68 -6.30 13.95 7.07
N LEU A 69 -5.84 14.05 5.81
CA LEU A 69 -6.48 13.42 4.66
C LEU A 69 -6.47 11.89 4.78
N ILE A 70 -5.33 11.28 5.15
CA ILE A 70 -5.25 9.83 5.41
C ILE A 70 -6.26 9.43 6.50
N SER A 71 -6.29 10.19 7.60
CA SER A 71 -7.26 9.94 8.68
C SER A 71 -8.71 10.05 8.20
N HIS A 72 -9.01 11.02 7.34
CA HIS A 72 -10.35 11.22 6.79
C HIS A 72 -10.77 10.04 5.90
N ILE A 73 -9.89 9.59 4.98
CA ILE A 73 -10.16 8.45 4.10
C ILE A 73 -10.40 7.18 4.91
N HIS A 74 -9.55 6.93 5.92
CA HIS A 74 -9.68 5.74 6.77
C HIS A 74 -11.00 5.77 7.59
N LYS A 75 -11.40 6.94 8.11
CA LYS A 75 -12.69 7.13 8.80
C LYS A 75 -13.89 6.93 7.85
N ALA A 76 -13.73 7.24 6.57
CA ALA A 76 -14.70 6.94 5.52
C ALA A 76 -14.75 5.45 5.13
N LYS A 77 -14.07 4.58 5.90
CA LYS A 77 -14.01 3.11 5.71
C LYS A 77 -13.44 2.69 4.34
N LYS A 78 -12.45 3.43 3.84
CA LYS A 78 -11.72 3.11 2.62
C LYS A 78 -10.29 2.70 2.94
N ASN A 79 -9.74 1.83 2.11
CA ASN A 79 -8.32 1.51 2.13
C ASN A 79 -7.51 2.74 1.65
N VAL A 80 -6.32 2.93 2.21
CA VAL A 80 -5.35 3.91 1.75
C VAL A 80 -4.10 3.18 1.28
N VAL A 81 -3.67 3.52 0.08
CA VAL A 81 -2.42 3.05 -0.52
C VAL A 81 -1.60 4.27 -0.87
N ILE A 82 -0.39 4.38 -0.31
CA ILE A 82 0.50 5.51 -0.57
C ILE A 82 1.74 4.98 -1.26
N PHE A 83 2.04 5.52 -2.43
CA PHE A 83 3.21 5.14 -3.21
C PHE A 83 4.36 6.12 -2.96
N GLN A 84 5.42 5.63 -2.35
CA GLN A 84 6.71 6.30 -2.25
C GLN A 84 7.60 5.75 -3.36
N GLU A 85 7.80 6.57 -4.39
CA GLU A 85 8.57 6.23 -5.57
C GLU A 85 10.08 6.38 -5.31
N ASP A 86 10.85 5.36 -5.70
CA ASP A 86 12.28 5.52 -5.95
C ASP A 86 12.43 6.06 -7.39
N SER A 87 12.59 7.37 -7.55
CA SER A 87 12.61 8.02 -8.87
C SER A 87 13.79 7.60 -9.75
N ASP A 88 14.88 7.11 -9.15
CA ASP A 88 16.08 6.70 -9.88
C ASP A 88 15.92 5.27 -10.43
N ARG A 89 15.35 4.36 -9.62
CA ARG A 89 15.18 2.94 -9.99
C ARG A 89 13.80 2.60 -10.55
N GLY A 90 12.78 3.38 -10.23
CA GLY A 90 11.38 3.03 -10.46
C GLY A 90 11.03 1.68 -9.83
N PHE A 91 10.52 0.75 -10.64
CA PHE A 91 10.18 -0.62 -10.24
C PHE A 91 11.27 -1.65 -10.56
N GLY A 92 12.49 -1.23 -10.89
CA GLY A 92 13.58 -2.15 -11.22
C GLY A 92 13.21 -3.16 -12.31
N GLN A 93 13.40 -4.46 -12.04
CA GLN A 93 13.17 -5.52 -13.02
C GLN A 93 11.79 -6.17 -12.94
N HIS A 94 10.91 -5.71 -12.04
CA HIS A 94 9.58 -6.29 -11.82
C HIS A 94 9.63 -7.80 -11.45
N ARG A 95 10.68 -8.22 -10.74
CA ARG A 95 10.95 -9.63 -10.40
C ARG A 95 10.76 -9.96 -8.92
N ARG A 96 10.85 -8.99 -8.02
CA ARG A 96 10.81 -9.26 -6.58
C ARG A 96 9.90 -8.29 -5.84
N ILE A 97 8.84 -8.81 -5.24
CA ILE A 97 7.93 -8.07 -4.37
C ILE A 97 8.16 -8.54 -2.93
N ASP A 98 8.57 -7.65 -2.04
CA ASP A 98 8.70 -7.95 -0.62
C ASP A 98 7.46 -7.42 0.13
N VAL A 99 6.77 -8.29 0.88
CA VAL A 99 5.61 -7.93 1.69
C VAL A 99 5.97 -8.07 3.16
N TRP A 100 6.08 -6.94 3.87
CA TRP A 100 6.42 -6.91 5.29
C TRP A 100 5.21 -7.06 6.18
N TRP A 101 5.13 -8.23 6.81
CA TRP A 101 3.91 -8.68 7.42
C TRP A 101 3.97 -8.68 8.95
N GLY A 102 3.06 -7.90 9.56
CA GLY A 102 2.85 -7.85 11.00
C GLY A 102 1.67 -8.70 11.52
N GLY A 103 1.10 -9.60 10.70
CA GLY A 103 -0.09 -10.41 11.03
C GLY A 103 -1.30 -10.18 10.11
N LEU A 104 -2.20 -11.18 9.96
CA LEU A 104 -3.35 -11.10 9.03
C LEU A 104 -4.33 -9.98 9.42
N GLN A 105 -4.32 -9.60 10.70
CA GLN A 105 -5.06 -8.47 11.23
C GLN A 105 -4.47 -7.15 10.70
N ASN A 106 -5.32 -6.14 10.51
CA ASN A 106 -4.95 -4.85 9.92
C ASN A 106 -4.61 -4.96 8.41
N ASN A 107 -3.38 -4.62 8.01
CA ASN A 107 -3.01 -4.36 6.62
C ASN A 107 -2.56 -5.60 5.82
N GLY A 108 -2.22 -6.69 6.52
CA GLY A 108 -1.54 -7.86 5.93
C GLY A 108 -2.30 -8.51 4.79
N GLY A 109 -3.60 -8.74 4.98
CA GLY A 109 -4.46 -9.30 3.94
C GLY A 109 -4.48 -8.43 2.69
N LEU A 110 -4.69 -7.12 2.83
CA LEU A 110 -4.73 -6.20 1.69
C LEU A 110 -3.38 -6.13 0.98
N MET A 111 -2.25 -6.09 1.71
CA MET A 111 -0.92 -6.10 1.09
C MET A 111 -0.68 -7.35 0.25
N LEU A 112 -1.06 -8.53 0.76
CA LEU A 112 -0.99 -9.79 0.01
C LEU A 112 -1.91 -9.79 -1.21
N LEU A 113 -3.13 -9.24 -1.08
CA LEU A 113 -4.05 -9.08 -2.21
C LEU A 113 -3.43 -8.23 -3.31
N LEU A 114 -2.89 -7.06 -2.95
CA LEU A 114 -2.29 -6.12 -3.89
C LEU A 114 -1.05 -6.72 -4.58
N ALA A 115 -0.17 -7.37 -3.82
CA ALA A 115 0.99 -8.07 -4.37
C ALA A 115 0.58 -9.19 -5.34
N TYR A 116 -0.47 -9.95 -5.02
CA TYR A 116 -1.01 -10.98 -5.89
C TYR A 116 -1.65 -10.39 -7.16
N LEU A 117 -2.45 -9.33 -7.03
CA LEU A 117 -3.08 -8.66 -8.15
C LEU A 117 -2.05 -8.02 -9.08
N LEU A 118 -0.93 -7.49 -8.56
CA LEU A 118 0.15 -7.01 -9.42
C LEU A 118 0.67 -8.09 -10.35
N ARG A 119 0.78 -9.34 -9.89
CA ARG A 119 1.22 -10.46 -10.75
C ARG A 119 0.25 -10.82 -11.89
N THR A 120 -0.95 -10.23 -11.95
CA THR A 120 -1.81 -10.38 -13.13
C THR A 120 -1.40 -9.44 -14.27
N ASP A 121 -0.59 -8.42 -13.98
CA ASP A 121 0.03 -7.56 -14.97
C ASP A 121 1.16 -8.28 -15.73
N MET A 122 1.35 -7.93 -17.00
CA MET A 122 2.31 -8.59 -17.88
C MET A 122 3.77 -8.41 -17.44
N ASP A 123 4.11 -7.26 -16.86
CA ASP A 123 5.48 -6.96 -16.43
C ASP A 123 5.81 -7.69 -15.12
N TRP A 124 4.81 -7.83 -14.23
CA TRP A 124 4.94 -8.45 -12.91
C TRP A 124 4.60 -9.94 -12.87
N ARG A 125 4.15 -10.57 -13.97
CA ARG A 125 3.69 -11.97 -13.99
C ARG A 125 4.71 -12.98 -13.42
N ASN A 126 5.99 -12.68 -13.61
CA ASN A 126 7.11 -13.52 -13.16
C ASN A 126 7.68 -13.07 -11.81
N ALA A 127 7.08 -12.08 -11.16
CA ALA A 127 7.55 -11.60 -9.88
C ALA A 127 7.37 -12.66 -8.79
N GLU A 128 8.41 -12.84 -7.98
CA GLU A 128 8.36 -13.65 -6.78
C GLU A 128 7.93 -12.76 -5.60
N ILE A 129 6.88 -13.20 -4.89
CA ILE A 129 6.40 -12.54 -3.69
C ILE A 129 7.12 -13.15 -2.49
N TYR A 130 7.82 -12.33 -1.71
CA TYR A 130 8.45 -12.71 -0.45
C TYR A 130 7.64 -12.18 0.72
N LEU A 131 7.04 -13.08 1.50
CA LEU A 131 6.28 -12.75 2.68
C LEU A 131 7.19 -12.75 3.90
N LYS A 132 7.55 -11.56 4.37
CA LYS A 132 8.61 -11.34 5.36
C LYS A 132 8.06 -11.02 6.73
N LEU A 133 8.61 -11.66 7.76
CA LEU A 133 8.28 -11.39 9.16
C LEU A 133 9.55 -11.35 10.00
N VAL A 134 9.52 -10.56 11.08
CA VAL A 134 10.60 -10.52 12.07
C VAL A 134 10.15 -11.22 13.36
N VAL A 135 10.99 -12.11 13.87
CA VAL A 135 10.82 -12.75 15.18
C VAL A 135 11.97 -12.36 16.11
N PRO A 136 11.76 -12.31 17.43
CA PRO A 136 12.79 -11.85 18.35
C PRO A 136 13.99 -12.80 18.43
N GLU A 137 13.73 -14.11 18.35
CA GLU A 137 14.71 -15.16 18.61
C GLU A 137 14.59 -16.30 17.60
N GLN A 138 15.70 -17.01 17.38
CA GLN A 138 15.80 -18.16 16.46
C GLN A 138 14.78 -19.25 16.75
N ALA A 139 14.46 -19.48 18.04
CA ALA A 139 13.50 -20.51 18.47
C ALA A 139 12.09 -20.29 17.90
N ALA A 140 11.73 -19.05 17.56
CA ALA A 140 10.43 -18.71 16.98
C ALA A 140 10.34 -18.96 15.46
N ILE A 141 11.45 -19.21 14.76
CA ILE A 141 11.42 -19.36 13.29
C ILE A 141 10.52 -20.50 12.85
N GLN A 142 10.78 -21.72 13.33
CA GLN A 142 10.06 -22.92 12.88
C GLN A 142 8.54 -22.83 13.09
N PRO A 143 8.03 -22.48 14.28
CA PRO A 143 6.58 -22.35 14.47
C PRO A 143 5.98 -21.21 13.65
N THR A 144 6.66 -20.06 13.52
CA THR A 144 6.17 -18.94 12.71
C THR A 144 6.14 -19.29 11.23
N GLN A 145 7.20 -19.91 10.72
CA GLN A 145 7.34 -20.40 9.35
C GLN A 145 6.19 -21.35 9.00
N ALA A 146 5.94 -22.38 9.83
CA ALA A 146 4.86 -23.33 9.62
C ALA A 146 3.46 -22.66 9.58
N ASN A 147 3.22 -21.67 10.45
CA ASN A 147 1.96 -20.93 10.46
C ASN A 147 1.80 -20.04 9.21
N VAL A 148 2.85 -19.33 8.81
CA VAL A 148 2.86 -18.48 7.61
C VAL A 148 2.63 -19.31 6.36
N ASP A 149 3.31 -20.46 6.24
CA ASP A 149 3.14 -21.37 5.11
C ASP A 149 1.72 -21.92 5.02
N ARG A 150 1.07 -22.18 6.16
CA ARG A 150 -0.33 -22.56 6.20
C ARG A 150 -1.21 -21.44 5.65
N VAL A 151 -0.99 -20.20 6.07
CA VAL A 151 -1.76 -19.06 5.53
C VAL A 151 -1.54 -18.92 4.03
N ILE A 152 -0.30 -18.95 3.54
CA ILE A 152 -0.01 -18.85 2.09
C ILE A 152 -0.76 -19.93 1.30
N ARG A 153 -0.76 -21.18 1.80
CA ARG A 153 -1.51 -22.30 1.20
C ARG A 153 -3.02 -22.07 1.21
N ASP A 154 -3.57 -21.66 2.36
CA ASP A 154 -5.01 -21.42 2.53
C ASP A 154 -5.51 -20.31 1.58
N LEU A 155 -4.70 -19.26 1.39
CA LEU A 155 -5.00 -18.16 0.47
C LEU A 155 -4.70 -18.49 -1.00
N ARG A 156 -4.10 -19.66 -1.28
CA ARG A 156 -3.67 -20.10 -2.63
C ARG A 156 -2.78 -19.08 -3.36
N ILE A 157 -1.99 -18.33 -2.61
CA ILE A 157 -1.05 -17.35 -3.17
C ILE A 157 0.30 -18.05 -3.38
N SER A 158 0.92 -17.84 -4.53
CA SER A 158 2.31 -18.24 -4.76
C SER A 158 3.24 -17.19 -4.15
N ALA A 159 3.62 -17.40 -2.88
CA ALA A 159 4.57 -16.58 -2.13
C ALA A 159 5.59 -17.44 -1.36
N LYS A 160 6.80 -16.92 -1.21
CA LYS A 160 7.88 -17.50 -0.40
C LYS A 160 7.92 -16.81 0.96
N SER A 161 7.74 -17.57 2.02
CA SER A 161 7.86 -17.11 3.40
C SER A 161 9.33 -16.94 3.78
N GLN A 162 9.64 -15.85 4.47
CA GLN A 162 10.99 -15.55 4.95
C GLN A 162 10.92 -14.98 6.37
N ILE A 163 11.33 -15.78 7.35
CA ILE A 163 11.38 -15.37 8.76
C ILE A 163 12.78 -14.89 9.10
N LEU A 164 12.87 -13.65 9.57
CA LEU A 164 14.11 -12.98 9.95
C LEU A 164 14.15 -12.83 11.47
N VAL A 165 15.34 -12.95 12.06
CA VAL A 165 15.50 -12.77 13.50
C VAL A 165 16.00 -11.37 13.80
N SER A 166 15.37 -10.68 14.75
CA SER A 166 15.85 -9.36 15.16
C SER A 166 17.09 -9.44 16.03
N ASN A 167 17.14 -10.35 17.02
CA ASN A 167 18.18 -10.41 18.04
C ASN A 167 18.47 -9.01 18.65
N GLY A 168 17.40 -8.25 18.91
CA GLY A 168 17.49 -6.89 19.45
C GLY A 168 17.80 -5.77 18.43
N ARG A 169 18.01 -6.10 17.15
CA ARG A 169 18.18 -5.09 16.10
C ARG A 169 16.88 -4.32 15.82
N PRO A 170 16.95 -3.02 15.53
CA PRO A 170 15.82 -2.25 15.04
C PRO A 170 15.22 -2.86 13.77
N PHE A 171 13.88 -2.82 13.66
CA PHE A 171 13.15 -3.32 12.49
C PHE A 171 13.65 -2.71 11.17
N TYR A 172 13.87 -1.40 11.14
CA TYR A 172 14.25 -0.70 9.92
C TYR A 172 15.63 -1.10 9.41
N ASP A 173 16.57 -1.48 10.28
CA ASP A 173 17.88 -1.98 9.84
C ASP A 173 17.73 -3.33 9.10
N ILE A 174 16.85 -4.19 9.60
CA ILE A 174 16.53 -5.50 8.99
C ILE A 174 15.77 -5.31 7.67
N LEU A 175 14.87 -4.30 7.63
CA LEU A 175 14.13 -3.90 6.44
C LEU A 175 15.11 -3.49 5.32
N HIS A 176 16.00 -2.55 5.60
CA HIS A 176 17.01 -2.08 4.66
C HIS A 176 17.90 -3.22 4.17
N GLU A 177 18.48 -3.99 5.09
CA GLU A 177 19.40 -5.08 4.74
C GLU A 177 18.75 -6.13 3.82
N SER A 178 17.53 -6.55 4.16
CA SER A 178 16.91 -7.67 3.47
C SER A 178 16.12 -7.27 2.22
N SER A 179 15.66 -6.02 2.12
CA SER A 179 14.80 -5.53 1.02
C SER A 179 15.47 -4.54 0.07
N GLN A 180 16.74 -4.18 0.23
CA GLN A 180 17.50 -3.32 -0.71
C GLN A 180 17.39 -3.76 -2.18
N ASN A 181 17.29 -5.06 -2.45
CA ASN A 181 17.22 -5.62 -3.80
C ASN A 181 15.77 -5.91 -4.26
N ALA A 182 14.76 -5.57 -3.46
CA ALA A 182 13.37 -5.69 -3.89
C ALA A 182 13.08 -4.68 -5.02
N ASP A 183 12.16 -5.04 -5.90
CA ASP A 183 11.66 -4.15 -6.96
C ASP A 183 10.43 -3.36 -6.49
N LEU A 184 9.69 -3.91 -5.53
CA LEU A 184 8.60 -3.24 -4.83
C LEU A 184 8.49 -3.78 -3.41
N ILE A 185 8.24 -2.88 -2.46
CA ILE A 185 8.06 -3.23 -1.04
C ILE A 185 6.65 -2.84 -0.61
N PHE A 186 5.90 -3.76 0.00
CA PHE A 186 4.67 -3.43 0.72
C PHE A 186 4.95 -3.35 2.23
N LEU A 187 4.54 -2.24 2.83
CA LEU A 187 4.68 -2.02 4.27
C LEU A 187 3.37 -1.50 4.87
N GLY A 188 2.91 -2.13 5.95
CA GLY A 188 1.73 -1.68 6.67
C GLY A 188 2.02 -0.42 7.50
N ILE A 189 1.10 0.55 7.48
CA ILE A 189 1.18 1.72 8.37
C ILE A 189 0.14 1.64 9.49
N ARG A 190 0.43 2.29 10.61
CA ARG A 190 -0.49 2.30 11.76
C ARG A 190 -1.76 3.09 11.44
N THR A 191 -2.85 2.72 12.10
CA THR A 191 -4.10 3.49 12.06
C THR A 191 -3.87 4.92 12.57
N PRO A 192 -4.37 5.95 11.87
CA PRO A 192 -4.28 7.33 12.33
C PRO A 192 -4.89 7.53 13.72
N GLY A 193 -4.13 8.19 14.59
CA GLY A 193 -4.48 8.50 15.97
C GLY A 193 -3.60 9.63 16.51
N GLU A 194 -3.35 9.65 17.82
CA GLU A 194 -2.45 10.65 18.42
C GLU A 194 -1.03 10.56 17.83
N ASN A 195 -0.41 11.71 17.62
CA ASN A 195 0.95 11.84 17.07
C ASN A 195 1.14 11.18 15.69
N PHE A 196 0.07 10.98 14.90
CA PHE A 196 0.17 10.32 13.60
C PHE A 196 1.14 11.03 12.64
N THR A 197 1.13 12.37 12.57
CA THR A 197 2.08 13.13 11.74
C THR A 197 3.53 12.80 12.10
N LYS A 198 3.88 12.80 13.38
CA LYS A 198 5.25 12.50 13.85
C LYS A 198 5.69 11.09 13.46
N TYR A 199 4.79 10.12 13.59
CA TYR A 199 5.07 8.77 13.11
C TYR A 199 5.25 8.69 11.60
N TYR A 200 4.41 9.40 10.84
CA TYR A 200 4.51 9.39 9.38
C TYR A 200 5.82 10.03 8.91
N GLU A 201 6.26 11.10 9.58
CA GLU A 201 7.57 11.72 9.34
C GLU A 201 8.73 10.76 9.66
N ASP A 202 8.68 10.06 10.80
CA ASP A 202 9.67 9.03 11.15
C ASP A 202 9.68 7.88 10.13
N LEU A 203 8.51 7.41 9.71
CA LEU A 203 8.35 6.41 8.66
C LEU A 203 9.01 6.87 7.35
N GLN A 204 8.69 8.07 6.85
CA GLN A 204 9.27 8.63 5.63
C GLN A 204 10.80 8.69 5.72
N SER A 205 11.34 9.23 6.82
CA SER A 205 12.79 9.34 7.00
C SER A 205 13.48 7.97 6.98
N LYS A 206 12.90 6.97 7.64
CA LYS A 206 13.46 5.61 7.74
C LYS A 206 13.28 4.77 6.48
N THR A 207 12.47 5.22 5.53
CA THR A 207 12.18 4.50 4.28
C THR A 207 12.70 5.19 3.03
N SER A 208 13.18 6.44 3.15
CA SER A 208 13.68 7.28 2.06
C SER A 208 14.71 6.66 1.10
N ASN A 209 15.52 5.72 1.57
CA ASN A 209 16.56 5.03 0.77
C ASN A 209 16.17 3.60 0.38
N LEU A 210 14.92 3.20 0.58
CA LEU A 210 14.42 1.92 0.11
C LEU A 210 14.03 2.02 -1.36
N PRO A 211 14.03 0.88 -2.08
CA PRO A 211 13.31 0.78 -3.35
C PRO A 211 11.85 1.23 -3.22
N SER A 212 11.21 1.50 -4.37
CA SER A 212 9.80 1.88 -4.46
C SER A 212 8.93 1.11 -3.44
N THR A 213 8.29 1.86 -2.55
CA THR A 213 7.59 1.33 -1.38
C THR A 213 6.13 1.77 -1.39
N VAL A 214 5.24 0.81 -1.15
CA VAL A 214 3.80 1.00 -1.03
C VAL A 214 3.41 0.88 0.43
N PHE A 215 3.02 2.00 1.03
CA PHE A 215 2.43 2.02 2.35
C PHE A 215 0.95 1.67 2.28
N VAL A 216 0.51 0.72 3.09
CA VAL A 216 -0.86 0.22 3.06
C VAL A 216 -1.53 0.41 4.42
N LEU A 217 -2.72 0.98 4.38
CA LEU A 217 -3.65 1.05 5.49
C LEU A 217 -4.99 0.47 5.03
N ALA A 218 -5.34 -0.72 5.52
CA ALA A 218 -6.62 -1.34 5.21
C ALA A 218 -7.77 -0.58 5.92
N ALA A 219 -8.95 -0.62 5.32
CA ALA A 219 -10.16 -0.09 5.92
C ALA A 219 -10.49 -0.80 7.25
N PRO A 220 -11.17 -0.12 8.19
CA PRO A 220 -11.65 -0.76 9.42
C PRO A 220 -12.51 -2.00 9.11
N GLY A 221 -12.16 -3.13 9.71
CA GLY A 221 -12.89 -4.39 9.53
C GLY A 221 -12.57 -5.14 8.23
N PHE A 222 -11.57 -4.71 7.46
CA PHE A 222 -11.14 -5.45 6.27
C PHE A 222 -10.79 -6.90 6.62
N SER A 223 -11.52 -7.85 6.02
CA SER A 223 -11.29 -9.29 6.14
C SER A 223 -10.92 -9.86 4.77
N TYR A 224 -9.70 -10.37 4.64
CA TYR A 224 -9.23 -10.98 3.39
C TYR A 224 -10.09 -12.18 2.97
N GLY A 225 -10.58 -12.96 3.95
CA GLY A 225 -11.40 -14.15 3.70
C GLY A 225 -12.72 -13.83 3.00
N GLU A 226 -13.36 -12.71 3.34
CA GLU A 226 -14.62 -12.28 2.71
C GLU A 226 -14.41 -11.94 1.22
N VAL A 227 -13.30 -11.28 0.88
CA VAL A 227 -12.98 -10.87 -0.49
C VAL A 227 -12.79 -12.07 -1.44
N LEU A 228 -12.31 -13.21 -0.94
CA LEU A 228 -12.14 -14.43 -1.75
C LEU A 228 -13.36 -15.36 -1.71
N SER A 229 -14.26 -15.19 -0.74
CA SER A 229 -15.46 -16.04 -0.59
C SER A 229 -16.57 -15.67 -1.57
N ASP A 230 -16.55 -14.45 -2.11
CA ASP A 230 -17.51 -13.94 -3.10
C ASP A 230 -17.13 -14.29 -4.56
N ARG A 231 -16.35 -15.36 -4.77
CA ARG A 231 -16.04 -15.91 -6.10
C ARG A 231 -16.59 -17.31 -6.29
#